data_AF-E7S0L8-F1
#
_entry.id   AF-E7S0L8-F1
#
_cell.length_a   1.000
_cell.length_b   1.000
_cell.length_c   1.000
_cell.angle_alpha   90.00
_cell.angle_beta   90.00
_cell.angle_gamma   90.00
#
_symmetry.space_group_name_H-M   'P 1'
#
loop_
_entity.id
_entity.type
_entity.pdbx_description
1 polymer ?
#
loop_
_entity_poly.entity_id
_entity_poly.type
_entity_poly.pdbx_seq_one_letter_code
_entity_poly.pdbx_strand_id
1 'polypeptide(L)'
;MADGMSMKDTPTPTSLAGYADWLASLKRRIHHARQRAALAVNQELIGLYWQISRDILQRQAEQGWGTKVIDRLSRDLRTAFPEMKGFSPRNLKYMRAFAESWPEPEFVQQLAAQLPWGHNQVMLDKLDTPRSRRWYASKAIEQLERELGTSGEGDTGA
;
A
#
# COMPACT_ATOMS: atom_id res chain seq x y z
N MET A 1 51.11 3.42 -58.87
CA MET A 1 51.17 3.74 -57.42
C MET A 1 49.97 4.63 -57.13
N ALA A 2 48.89 4.07 -56.63
CA ALA A 2 47.74 4.82 -56.13
C ALA A 2 47.46 4.25 -54.74
N ASP A 3 47.74 5.08 -53.73
CA ASP A 3 47.71 4.76 -52.32
C ASP A 3 46.30 4.37 -51.88
N GLY A 4 46.22 3.32 -51.06
CA GLY A 4 44.99 2.75 -50.57
C GLY A 4 44.34 3.67 -49.54
N MET A 5 43.17 4.22 -49.87
CA MET A 5 42.32 4.89 -48.90
C MET A 5 41.69 3.82 -48.00
N SER A 6 42.36 3.59 -46.88
CA SER A 6 41.98 2.72 -45.76
C SER A 6 40.50 2.89 -45.41
N MET A 7 39.74 1.80 -45.58
CA MET A 7 38.42 1.62 -44.97
C MET A 7 38.60 1.82 -43.47
N LYS A 8 38.03 2.90 -42.93
CA LYS A 8 37.92 3.08 -41.49
C LYS A 8 37.00 1.96 -40.99
N ASP A 9 37.59 0.97 -40.33
CA ASP A 9 36.88 0.01 -39.50
C ASP A 9 36.05 0.80 -38.48
N THR A 10 34.77 1.01 -38.78
CA THR A 10 33.78 1.40 -37.78
C THR A 10 33.78 0.30 -36.73
N PRO A 11 34.11 0.57 -35.45
CA PRO A 11 34.06 -0.45 -34.43
C PRO A 11 32.61 -0.92 -34.32
N THR A 12 32.41 -2.20 -34.67
CA THR A 12 31.15 -2.94 -34.51
C THR A 12 30.64 -2.74 -33.08
N PRO A 13 29.32 -2.51 -32.87
CA PRO A 13 28.80 -2.21 -31.54
C PRO A 13 29.26 -3.29 -30.56
N THR A 14 29.95 -2.85 -29.52
CA THR A 14 30.41 -3.66 -28.41
C THR A 14 29.28 -4.58 -27.95
N SER A 15 29.54 -5.88 -27.96
CA SER A 15 28.68 -6.92 -27.40
C SER A 15 28.03 -6.43 -26.10
N LEU A 16 26.69 -6.41 -26.05
CA LEU A 16 25.90 -6.11 -24.84
C LEU A 16 25.93 -7.29 -23.84
N ALA A 17 27.06 -7.98 -23.73
CA ALA A 17 27.25 -9.05 -22.76
C ALA A 17 26.95 -8.51 -21.35
N GLY A 18 26.04 -9.17 -20.63
CA GLY A 18 25.58 -8.77 -19.29
C GLY A 18 24.50 -7.67 -19.26
N TYR A 19 24.07 -7.12 -20.40
CA TYR A 19 22.98 -6.12 -20.42
C TYR A 19 21.65 -6.71 -19.93
N ALA A 20 21.33 -7.95 -20.30
CA ALA A 20 20.10 -8.61 -19.87
C ALA A 20 20.05 -8.76 -18.34
N ASP A 21 21.15 -9.20 -17.73
CA ASP A 21 21.27 -9.37 -16.28
C ASP A 21 21.20 -8.04 -15.54
N TRP A 22 21.89 -7.03 -16.08
CA TRP A 22 21.83 -5.66 -15.55
C TRP A 22 20.43 -5.08 -15.63
N LEU A 23 19.73 -5.26 -16.77
CA LEU A 23 18.36 -4.80 -16.96
C LEU A 23 17.40 -5.53 -16.00
N ALA A 24 17.55 -6.84 -15.81
CA ALA A 24 16.76 -7.62 -14.86
C ALA A 24 16.97 -7.12 -13.42
N SER A 25 18.22 -6.87 -13.03
CA SER A 25 18.58 -6.26 -11.74
C SER A 25 17.95 -4.87 -11.57
N LEU A 26 17.98 -4.03 -12.60
CA LEU A 26 17.38 -2.70 -12.56
C LEU A 26 15.85 -2.78 -12.41
N LYS A 27 15.18 -3.66 -13.15
CA LYS A 27 13.74 -3.91 -13.03
C LYS A 27 13.37 -4.33 -11.61
N ARG A 28 14.12 -5.26 -10.99
CA ARG A 28 13.92 -5.67 -9.59
C ARG A 28 14.05 -4.49 -8.63
N ARG A 29 15.10 -3.69 -8.76
CA ARG A 29 15.32 -2.50 -7.90
C ARG A 29 14.19 -1.48 -8.02
N ILE A 30 13.71 -1.22 -9.24
CA ILE A 30 12.57 -0.33 -9.49
C ILE A 30 11.30 -0.87 -8.84
N HIS A 31 11.04 -2.17 -8.99
CA HIS A 31 9.87 -2.81 -8.40
C HIS A 31 9.87 -2.70 -6.86
N HIS A 32 10.99 -3.06 -6.22
CA HIS A 32 11.14 -2.93 -4.76
C HIS A 32 11.01 -1.48 -4.28
N ALA A 33 11.58 -0.51 -5.01
CA ALA A 33 11.45 0.90 -4.65
C ALA A 33 9.98 1.36 -4.69
N ARG A 34 9.23 0.96 -5.72
CA ARG A 34 7.80 1.26 -5.84
C ARG A 34 6.97 0.60 -4.75
N GLN A 35 7.28 -0.66 -4.40
CA GLN A 35 6.58 -1.38 -3.32
C GLN A 35 6.81 -0.71 -1.97
N ARG A 36 8.05 -0.35 -1.62
CA ARG A 36 8.35 0.36 -0.37
C ARG A 36 7.62 1.70 -0.29
N ALA A 37 7.61 2.46 -1.39
CA ALA A 37 6.88 3.72 -1.45
C ALA A 37 5.36 3.50 -1.25
N ALA A 38 4.78 2.49 -1.91
CA ALA A 38 3.37 2.15 -1.75
C ALA A 38 3.04 1.73 -0.32
N LEU A 39 3.89 0.93 0.32
CA LEU A 39 3.72 0.51 1.71
C LEU A 39 3.75 1.71 2.67
N ALA A 40 4.73 2.60 2.52
CA ALA A 40 4.83 3.80 3.36
C ALA A 40 3.59 4.70 3.21
N VAL A 41 3.13 4.94 1.97
CA VAL A 41 1.90 5.71 1.71
C VAL A 41 0.68 5.02 2.32
N ASN A 42 0.58 3.70 2.20
CA ASN A 42 -0.53 2.94 2.77
C ASN A 42 -0.53 3.03 4.30
N GLN A 43 0.63 2.93 4.95
CA GLN A 43 0.74 3.02 6.40
C GLN A 43 0.22 4.37 6.92
N GLU A 44 0.64 5.47 6.30
CA GLU A 44 0.17 6.81 6.64
C GLU A 44 -1.35 6.95 6.41
N LEU A 45 -1.84 6.44 5.28
CA LEU A 45 -3.27 6.55 4.95
C LEU A 45 -4.15 5.76 5.93
N ILE A 46 -3.76 4.53 6.28
CA ILE A 46 -4.49 3.70 7.24
C ILE A 46 -4.42 4.31 8.64
N GLY A 47 -3.24 4.82 9.03
CA GLY A 47 -3.07 5.55 10.30
C GLY A 47 -4.00 6.76 10.40
N LEU A 48 -4.06 7.59 9.35
CA LEU A 48 -4.95 8.74 9.27
C LEU A 48 -6.42 8.33 9.39
N TYR A 49 -6.85 7.29 8.66
CA TYR A 49 -8.23 6.80 8.72
C TYR A 49 -8.61 6.32 10.13
N TRP A 50 -7.69 5.65 10.81
CA TRP A 50 -7.89 5.22 12.19
C TRP A 50 -8.02 6.42 13.14
N GLN A 51 -7.13 7.42 13.04
CA GLN A 51 -7.17 8.63 13.86
C GLN A 51 -8.48 9.41 13.69
N ILE A 52 -8.88 9.69 12.44
CA ILE A 52 -10.16 10.35 12.12
C ILE A 52 -11.33 9.61 12.78
N SER A 53 -11.27 8.28 12.79
CA SER A 53 -12.33 7.46 13.33
C SER A 53 -12.37 7.45 14.85
N ARG A 54 -11.22 7.47 15.51
CA ARG A 54 -11.11 7.67 16.96
C ARG A 54 -11.71 9.01 17.36
N ASP A 55 -11.41 10.07 16.61
CA ASP A 55 -11.99 11.41 16.86
C ASP A 55 -13.51 11.43 16.69
N ILE A 56 -14.03 10.75 15.64
CA ILE A 56 -15.47 10.60 15.46
C ILE A 56 -16.09 9.89 16.67
N LEU A 57 -15.55 8.73 17.06
CA LEU A 57 -16.07 7.93 18.16
C LEU A 57 -16.06 8.70 19.49
N GLN A 58 -14.95 9.38 19.78
CA GLN A 58 -14.81 10.21 20.97
C GLN A 58 -15.86 11.33 21.00
N ARG A 59 -15.99 12.09 19.91
CA ARG A 59 -16.97 13.20 19.85
C ARG A 59 -18.41 12.71 19.90
N GLN A 60 -18.71 11.54 19.31
CA GLN A 60 -20.03 10.92 19.44
C GLN A 60 -20.35 10.56 20.89
N ALA A 61 -19.37 10.03 21.64
CA ALA A 61 -19.52 9.68 23.05
C ALA A 61 -19.68 10.92 23.96
N GLU A 62 -18.85 11.95 23.75
CA GLU A 62 -18.84 13.15 24.60
C GLU A 62 -20.02 14.10 24.33
N GLN A 63 -20.41 14.25 23.05
CA GLN A 63 -21.36 15.27 22.62
C GLN A 63 -22.72 14.69 22.21
N GLY A 64 -22.90 13.37 22.29
CA GLY A 64 -24.13 12.69 21.90
C GLY A 64 -24.44 12.79 20.40
N TRP A 65 -23.43 12.99 19.54
CA TRP A 65 -23.64 13.15 18.11
C TRP A 65 -24.14 11.87 17.46
N GLY A 66 -25.32 11.94 16.84
CA GLY A 66 -25.86 10.87 16.01
C GLY A 66 -25.10 10.67 14.70
N THR A 67 -25.54 9.72 13.89
CA THR A 67 -24.90 9.33 12.61
C THR A 67 -24.81 10.44 11.57
N LYS A 68 -25.62 11.50 11.68
CA LYS A 68 -25.62 12.67 10.79
C LYS A 68 -24.29 13.43 10.78
N VAL A 69 -23.47 13.32 11.84
CA VAL A 69 -22.15 13.94 11.87
C VAL A 69 -21.25 13.40 10.75
N ILE A 70 -21.37 12.10 10.43
CA ILE A 70 -20.57 11.45 9.40
C ILE A 70 -20.90 12.02 8.02
N ASP A 71 -22.18 12.29 7.74
CA ASP A 71 -22.60 12.86 6.46
C ASP A 71 -22.08 14.29 6.29
N ARG A 72 -22.09 15.08 7.38
CA ARG A 72 -21.53 16.44 7.38
C ARG A 72 -20.02 16.41 7.19
N LEU A 73 -19.32 15.62 7.99
CA LEU A 73 -17.87 15.47 7.90
C LEU A 73 -17.43 14.99 6.52
N SER A 74 -18.16 14.04 5.92
CA SER A 74 -17.88 13.59 4.56
C SER A 74 -17.93 14.72 3.55
N ARG A 75 -18.97 15.58 3.61
CA ARG A 75 -19.07 16.73 2.70
C ARG A 75 -17.90 17.69 2.91
N ASP A 76 -17.65 18.08 4.15
CA ASP A 76 -16.63 19.07 4.50
C ASP A 76 -15.22 18.57 4.08
N LEU A 77 -14.89 17.31 4.36
CA LEU A 77 -13.60 16.71 3.96
C LEU A 77 -13.46 16.56 2.44
N ARG A 78 -14.52 16.18 1.72
CA ARG A 78 -14.47 16.06 0.25
C ARG A 78 -14.34 17.42 -0.43
N THR A 79 -14.87 18.48 0.19
CA THR A 79 -14.67 19.85 -0.29
C THR A 79 -13.25 20.33 -0.05
N ALA A 80 -12.69 20.04 1.13
CA ALA A 80 -11.32 20.42 1.47
C ALA A 80 -10.25 19.63 0.70
N PHE A 81 -10.53 18.35 0.40
CA PHE A 81 -9.59 17.41 -0.24
C PHE A 81 -10.24 16.70 -1.45
N PRO A 82 -10.53 17.44 -2.54
CA PRO A 82 -11.28 16.91 -3.69
C PRO A 82 -10.58 15.75 -4.42
N GLU A 83 -9.26 15.69 -4.38
CA GLU A 83 -8.45 14.60 -4.92
C GLU A 83 -8.53 13.30 -4.09
N MET A 84 -8.87 13.40 -2.80
CA MET A 84 -8.97 12.25 -1.90
C MET A 84 -10.33 11.55 -2.02
N LYS A 85 -10.34 10.42 -2.73
CA LYS A 85 -11.55 9.59 -2.92
C LYS A 85 -12.01 8.86 -1.64
N GLY A 86 -11.17 8.85 -0.59
CA GLY A 86 -11.38 8.13 0.65
C GLY A 86 -12.48 8.68 1.57
N PHE A 87 -12.98 9.91 1.38
CA PHE A 87 -13.88 10.55 2.35
C PHE A 87 -15.37 10.47 2.01
N SER A 88 -15.82 9.42 1.32
CA SER A 88 -17.26 9.18 1.13
C SER A 88 -17.96 8.82 2.46
N PRO A 89 -19.28 9.06 2.63
CA PRO A 89 -19.97 8.74 3.88
C PRO A 89 -19.90 7.24 4.20
N ARG A 90 -20.00 6.39 3.18
CA ARG A 90 -19.81 4.95 3.31
C ARG A 90 -18.41 4.62 3.82
N ASN A 91 -17.38 5.25 3.27
CA ASN A 91 -16.02 4.94 3.69
C ASN A 91 -15.73 5.42 5.11
N LEU A 92 -16.24 6.59 5.52
CA LEU A 92 -16.12 7.04 6.92
C LEU A 92 -16.81 6.08 7.91
N LYS A 93 -17.93 5.46 7.52
CA LYS A 93 -18.56 4.39 8.32
C LYS A 93 -17.65 3.16 8.43
N TYR A 94 -16.97 2.78 7.35
CA TYR A 94 -15.95 1.71 7.39
C TYR A 94 -14.78 2.09 8.29
N MET A 95 -14.26 3.31 8.20
CA MET A 95 -13.16 3.77 9.08
C MET A 95 -13.59 3.74 10.55
N ARG A 96 -14.82 4.16 10.86
CA ARG A 96 -15.39 4.07 12.22
C ARG A 96 -15.42 2.62 12.71
N ALA A 97 -15.98 1.69 11.92
CA ALA A 97 -16.02 0.27 12.25
C ALA A 97 -14.61 -0.35 12.37
N PHE A 98 -13.66 0.14 11.57
CA PHE A 98 -12.26 -0.24 11.64
C PHE A 98 -11.64 0.14 12.99
N ALA A 99 -11.82 1.38 13.45
CA ALA A 99 -11.32 1.81 14.76
C ALA A 99 -12.03 1.13 15.95
N GLU A 100 -13.32 0.82 15.83
CA GLU A 100 -14.05 -0.01 16.81
C GLU A 100 -13.47 -1.44 16.89
N SER A 101 -13.02 -1.97 15.75
CA SER A 101 -12.47 -3.34 15.66
C SER A 101 -11.03 -3.43 16.15
N TRP A 102 -10.29 -2.32 16.14
CA TRP A 102 -8.89 -2.21 16.52
C TRP A 102 -8.69 -1.03 17.47
N PRO A 103 -9.06 -1.17 18.76
CA PRO A 103 -8.94 -0.08 19.71
C PRO A 103 -7.48 0.21 20.08
N GLU A 104 -6.56 -0.75 19.93
CA GLU A 104 -5.14 -0.60 20.22
C GLU A 104 -4.35 -0.02 19.02
N PRO A 105 -3.70 1.16 19.16
CA PRO A 105 -2.92 1.78 18.08
C PRO A 105 -1.78 0.90 17.56
N GLU A 106 -1.16 0.11 18.44
CA GLU A 106 -0.02 -0.75 18.10
C GLU A 106 -0.44 -1.81 17.07
N PHE A 107 -1.66 -2.34 17.19
CA PHE A 107 -2.19 -3.31 16.24
C PHE A 107 -2.40 -2.71 14.86
N VAL A 108 -2.87 -1.46 14.81
CA VAL A 108 -3.11 -0.75 13.56
C VAL A 108 -1.80 -0.57 12.81
N GLN A 109 -0.76 -0.10 13.50
CA GLN A 109 0.55 0.13 12.90
C GLN A 109 1.25 -1.16 12.48
N GLN A 110 1.17 -2.21 13.31
CA GLN A 110 1.90 -3.45 13.06
C GLN A 110 1.24 -4.37 12.04
N LEU A 111 -0.10 -4.36 11.92
CA LEU A 111 -0.80 -5.34 11.10
C LEU A 111 -1.71 -4.69 10.07
N ALA A 112 -2.69 -3.89 10.50
CA ALA A 112 -3.69 -3.40 9.58
C ALA A 112 -3.15 -2.37 8.55
N ALA A 113 -2.14 -1.59 8.94
CA ALA A 113 -1.47 -0.58 8.10
C ALA A 113 -0.55 -1.18 7.04
N GLN A 114 -0.19 -2.46 7.16
CA GLN A 114 0.55 -3.18 6.13
C GLN A 114 -0.35 -3.66 4.99
N LEU A 115 -1.67 -3.71 5.24
CA LEU A 115 -2.65 -4.23 4.29
C LEU A 115 -3.28 -3.09 3.49
N PRO A 116 -3.49 -3.27 2.18
CA PRO A 116 -4.31 -2.36 1.40
C PRO A 116 -5.69 -2.19 2.03
N TRP A 117 -6.26 -0.98 1.98
CA TRP A 117 -7.54 -0.66 2.60
C TRP A 117 -8.67 -1.65 2.26
N GLY A 118 -8.70 -2.19 1.04
CA GLY A 118 -9.68 -3.20 0.63
C GLY A 118 -9.69 -4.46 1.50
N HIS A 119 -8.53 -4.92 1.98
CA HIS A 119 -8.46 -6.05 2.92
C HIS A 119 -9.10 -5.71 4.25
N ASN A 120 -8.90 -4.48 4.74
CA ASN A 120 -9.55 -4.01 5.96
C ASN A 120 -11.07 -3.99 5.82
N GLN A 121 -11.59 -3.56 4.68
CA GLN A 121 -13.04 -3.62 4.40
C GLN A 121 -13.56 -5.06 4.34
N VAL A 122 -12.86 -5.97 3.66
CA VAL A 122 -13.24 -7.39 3.58
C VAL A 122 -13.27 -8.04 4.96
N MET A 123 -12.27 -7.75 5.82
CA MET A 123 -12.26 -8.25 7.20
C MET A 123 -13.47 -7.76 7.99
N LEU A 124 -13.87 -6.50 7.82
CA LEU A 124 -15.04 -5.94 8.50
C LEU A 124 -16.35 -6.54 7.98
N ASP A 125 -16.44 -6.82 6.68
CA ASP A 125 -17.66 -7.36 6.06
C ASP A 125 -17.84 -8.88 6.28
N LYS A 126 -16.74 -9.63 6.43
CA LYS A 126 -16.76 -11.09 6.36
C LYS A 126 -16.37 -11.80 7.65
N LEU A 127 -15.78 -11.10 8.61
CA LEU A 127 -15.24 -11.71 9.83
C LEU A 127 -15.86 -11.07 11.07
N ASP A 128 -16.51 -11.89 11.88
CA ASP A 128 -17.30 -11.41 13.03
C ASP A 128 -16.48 -11.28 14.32
N THR A 129 -15.34 -11.98 14.43
CA THR A 129 -14.56 -12.04 15.67
C THR A 129 -13.21 -11.34 15.55
N PRO A 130 -12.71 -10.71 16.63
CA PRO A 130 -11.35 -10.18 16.66
C PRO A 130 -10.30 -11.25 16.32
N ARG A 131 -10.49 -12.49 16.77
CA ARG A 131 -9.55 -13.60 16.51
C ARG A 131 -9.45 -13.92 15.01
N SER A 132 -10.57 -14.04 14.30
CA SER A 132 -10.57 -14.34 12.87
C SER A 132 -9.97 -13.20 12.04
N ARG A 133 -10.23 -11.94 12.43
CA ARG A 133 -9.60 -10.77 11.80
C ARG A 133 -8.09 -10.76 12.00
N ARG A 134 -7.59 -11.04 13.22
CA ARG A 134 -6.15 -11.13 13.50
C ARG A 134 -5.48 -12.22 12.68
N TRP A 135 -6.10 -13.40 12.63
CA TRP A 135 -5.60 -14.51 11.83
C TRP A 135 -5.51 -14.15 10.34
N TYR A 136 -6.56 -13.55 9.77
CA TYR A 136 -6.56 -13.11 8.37
C TYR A 136 -5.47 -12.08 8.10
N ALA A 137 -5.35 -11.06 8.96
CA ALA A 137 -4.35 -10.01 8.81
C ALA A 137 -2.92 -10.58 8.82
N SER A 138 -2.62 -11.47 9.76
CA SER A 138 -1.32 -12.15 9.81
C SER A 138 -1.05 -12.97 8.54
N LYS A 139 -2.03 -13.74 8.04
CA LYS A 139 -1.86 -14.53 6.81
C LYS A 139 -1.69 -13.68 5.55
N ALA A 140 -2.39 -12.55 5.47
CA ALA A 140 -2.24 -11.63 4.36
C ALA A 140 -0.85 -10.96 4.36
N ILE A 141 -0.30 -10.63 5.53
CA ILE A 141 1.06 -10.08 5.65
C ILE A 141 2.11 -11.13 5.30
N GLU A 142 2.01 -12.36 5.83
CA GLU A 142 2.93 -13.45 5.47
C GLU A 142 2.99 -13.67 3.95
N GLN A 143 1.85 -13.55 3.26
CA GLN A 143 1.79 -13.66 1.80
C GLN A 143 2.47 -12.48 1.11
N LEU A 144 2.22 -11.24 1.55
CA LEU A 144 2.88 -10.05 1.03
C LEU A 144 4.39 -10.12 1.22
N GLU A 145 4.86 -10.52 2.41
CA GLU A 145 6.28 -10.70 2.72
C GLU A 145 6.91 -11.78 1.85
N ARG A 146 6.19 -12.88 1.56
CA ARG A 146 6.65 -13.90 0.63
C ARG A 146 6.82 -13.34 -0.78
N GLU A 147 5.85 -12.60 -1.30
CA GLU A 147 5.94 -11.98 -2.63
C GLU A 147 7.07 -10.94 -2.72
N LEU A 148 7.35 -10.25 -1.62
CA LEU A 148 8.46 -9.31 -1.51
C LEU A 148 9.82 -10.02 -1.38
N GLY A 149 9.87 -11.18 -0.71
CA GLY A 149 11.09 -11.98 -0.53
C GLY A 149 11.45 -12.85 -1.72
N THR A 150 10.47 -13.44 -2.42
CA THR A 150 10.69 -14.30 -3.59
C THR A 150 11.11 -13.53 -4.84
N SER A 151 10.99 -12.19 -4.83
CA SER A 151 11.52 -11.34 -5.90
C SER A 151 13.06 -11.23 -5.91
N GLY A 152 13.75 -11.81 -4.90
CA GLY A 152 15.21 -11.83 -4.78
C GLY A 152 15.91 -13.11 -5.23
N GLU A 153 15.19 -14.21 -5.46
CA GLU A 153 15.80 -15.54 -5.60
C GLU A 153 15.13 -16.34 -6.71
N GLY A 154 15.54 -16.06 -7.94
CA GLY A 154 15.00 -16.74 -9.11
C GLY A 154 15.50 -16.12 -10.40
N ASP A 155 16.83 -16.13 -10.62
CA ASP A 155 17.41 -16.41 -11.94
C ASP A 155 18.94 -16.59 -11.82
N THR A 156 19.37 -17.66 -11.16
CA THR A 156 20.73 -18.18 -11.35
C THR A 156 20.62 -19.69 -11.46
N GLY A 157 20.41 -20.21 -12.67
CA GLY A 157 20.56 -21.64 -12.92
C GLY A 157 19.67 -22.18 -14.03
N ALA A 158 20.11 -22.05 -15.28
CA ALA A 158 20.49 -23.16 -16.19
C ALA A 158 20.66 -22.63 -17.61
#